data_AF-A0A3Q0RHR6-F1
#
_entry.id   AF-A0A3Q0RHR6-F1
#
_cell.length_a   1.000
_cell.length_b   1.000
_cell.length_c   1.000
_cell.angle_alpha   90.00
_cell.angle_beta   90.00
_cell.angle_gamma   90.00
#
_symmetry.space_group_name_H-M   'P 1'
#
loop_
_entity.id
_entity.type
_entity.pdbx_description
1 polymer ?
#
loop_
_entity_poly.entity_id
_entity_poly.type
_entity_poly.pdbx_seq_one_letter_code
_entity_poly.pdbx_strand_id
1 'polypeptide(L)'
;MQNQRIRIRLKAFDHRLIDQSTAEIVETAKRTGAQVRGPIPLPTRKERFTVLISPHVNKDARDQYEIRTHKRLVDIVEPTEKTVDVETMIGLVGKKLGMTRIFTEDGVSIPVTVIEIEANRVTQVKDLANDGYRAVQVTTGSKKANRVTKPEAGHFAKAGVEAGRGLWEFRLAEGEEFTTGQNISVEIFAEVKKVDVTGTSKGKGFAGTVKRWNFRTQDATHGNSLSHRVPGSIGQNQTPGKVFKGKKMAGHLGDERVTVQSLDVVRVDAERNLLLVKGAVPGATGGNLIKLKDMALEDVLIVTGELDENLFLAARNLYKVDVRDVAGIDPVSLIAFDKVVMTADAVKQVEEMLA
;
A
#
# COMPACT_ATOMS: atom_id res chain seq x y z
N MET A 1 29.10 8.32 -12.88
CA MET A 1 27.64 8.48 -12.76
C MET A 1 27.03 8.85 -14.11
N GLN A 2 27.16 8.00 -15.14
CA GLN A 2 26.72 8.35 -16.50
C GLN A 2 25.54 7.46 -16.91
N ASN A 3 24.45 8.10 -17.36
CA ASN A 3 23.30 7.51 -18.06
C ASN A 3 22.24 6.72 -17.25
N GLN A 4 21.89 7.15 -16.03
CA GLN A 4 20.69 6.62 -15.36
C GLN A 4 19.41 7.28 -15.89
N ARG A 5 18.60 6.51 -16.63
CA ARG A 5 17.30 6.97 -17.17
C ARG A 5 16.14 6.33 -16.40
N ILE A 6 15.32 7.14 -15.74
CA ILE A 6 14.08 6.71 -15.07
C ILE A 6 12.92 6.87 -16.06
N ARG A 7 12.20 5.77 -16.34
CA ARG A 7 11.06 5.78 -17.27
C ARG A 7 9.74 5.60 -16.51
N ILE A 8 8.96 6.66 -16.44
CA ILE A 8 7.68 6.72 -15.77
C ILE A 8 6.56 6.53 -16.81
N ARG A 9 5.73 5.50 -16.63
CA ARG A 9 4.57 5.23 -17.48
C ARG A 9 3.29 5.39 -16.69
N LEU A 10 2.53 6.43 -17.00
CA LEU A 10 1.25 6.73 -16.39
C LEU A 10 0.11 6.17 -17.23
N LYS A 11 -0.99 5.78 -16.58
CA LYS A 11 -2.22 5.30 -17.23
C LYS A 11 -3.42 5.87 -16.50
N ALA A 12 -4.38 6.38 -17.25
CA ALA A 12 -5.64 6.88 -16.70
C ALA A 12 -6.79 6.65 -17.69
N PHE A 13 -8.02 6.68 -17.19
CA PHE A 13 -9.22 6.62 -18.02
C PHE A 13 -9.62 7.99 -18.57
N ASP A 14 -9.24 9.07 -17.88
CA ASP A 14 -9.36 10.45 -18.37
C ASP A 14 -7.99 10.96 -18.87
N HIS A 15 -7.99 11.57 -20.05
CA HIS A 15 -6.83 12.21 -20.64
C HIS A 15 -6.43 13.51 -19.93
N ARG A 16 -7.37 14.27 -19.37
CA ARG A 16 -7.08 15.57 -18.74
C ARG A 16 -6.23 15.38 -17.48
N LEU A 17 -6.65 14.45 -16.62
CA LEU A 17 -5.97 14.12 -15.39
C LEU A 17 -4.54 13.60 -15.64
N ILE A 18 -4.36 12.72 -16.64
CA ILE A 18 -3.01 12.23 -16.95
C ILE A 18 -2.13 13.32 -17.56
N ASP A 19 -2.69 14.25 -18.34
CA ASP A 19 -1.95 15.38 -18.91
C ASP A 19 -1.49 16.34 -17.79
N GLN A 20 -2.38 16.69 -16.87
CA GLN A 20 -2.07 17.50 -15.69
C GLN A 20 -1.00 16.86 -14.80
N SER A 21 -1.20 15.61 -14.37
CA SER A 21 -0.23 14.90 -13.53
C SER A 21 1.13 14.75 -14.24
N THR A 22 1.15 14.56 -15.55
CA THR A 22 2.43 14.53 -16.27
C THR A 22 3.11 15.88 -16.34
N ALA A 23 2.35 16.97 -16.47
CA ALA A 23 2.90 18.32 -16.47
C ALA A 23 3.54 18.62 -15.11
N GLU A 24 2.84 18.31 -14.02
CA GLU A 24 3.33 18.48 -12.65
C GLU A 24 4.61 17.66 -12.37
N ILE A 25 4.66 16.41 -12.82
CA ILE A 25 5.84 15.55 -12.67
C ILE A 25 7.03 16.14 -13.45
N VAL A 26 6.79 16.64 -14.66
CA VAL A 26 7.83 17.27 -15.49
C VAL A 26 8.29 18.57 -14.87
N GLU A 27 7.39 19.39 -14.33
CA GLU A 27 7.70 20.66 -13.67
C GLU A 27 8.49 20.44 -12.38
N THR A 28 8.07 19.48 -11.56
CA THR A 28 8.77 19.12 -10.31
C THR A 28 10.17 18.58 -10.60
N ALA A 29 10.32 17.74 -11.62
CA ALA A 29 11.61 17.22 -12.04
C ALA A 29 12.51 18.31 -12.64
N LYS A 30 11.96 19.30 -13.36
CA LYS A 30 12.74 20.47 -13.80
C LYS A 30 13.16 21.37 -12.64
N ARG A 31 12.28 21.59 -11.66
CA ARG A 31 12.55 22.42 -10.47
C ARG A 31 13.67 21.84 -9.61
N THR A 32 13.78 20.52 -9.58
CA THR A 32 14.82 19.79 -8.83
C THR A 32 16.16 19.70 -9.59
N GLY A 33 16.22 20.20 -10.84
CA GLY A 33 17.42 20.21 -11.66
C GLY A 33 17.62 18.99 -12.55
N ALA A 34 16.65 18.07 -12.59
CA ALA A 34 16.73 16.87 -13.40
C ALA A 34 16.40 17.15 -14.88
N GLN A 35 17.13 16.52 -15.81
CA GLN A 35 16.79 16.59 -17.23
C GLN A 35 15.64 15.64 -17.55
N VAL A 36 14.57 16.16 -18.16
CA VAL A 36 13.34 15.41 -18.47
C VAL A 36 13.06 15.41 -19.97
N ARG A 37 12.64 14.26 -20.48
CA ARG A 37 12.13 14.03 -21.84
C ARG A 37 10.70 13.49 -21.76
N GLY A 38 9.74 14.33 -22.12
CA GLY A 38 8.31 14.01 -22.05
C GLY A 38 7.49 15.22 -21.58
N PRO A 39 6.16 15.16 -21.66
CA PRO A 39 5.32 13.96 -21.72
C PRO A 39 5.05 13.45 -23.14
N ILE A 40 5.40 12.18 -23.40
CA ILE A 40 5.11 11.52 -24.68
C ILE A 40 3.75 10.83 -24.57
N PRO A 41 2.74 11.25 -25.35
CA PRO A 41 1.48 10.54 -25.42
C PRO A 41 1.64 9.20 -26.14
N LEU A 42 1.33 8.12 -25.43
CA LEU A 42 1.31 6.78 -26.00
C LEU A 42 -0.08 6.45 -26.57
N PRO A 43 -0.17 5.51 -27.53
CA PRO A 43 -1.44 5.13 -28.15
C PRO A 43 -2.51 4.77 -27.11
N THR A 44 -3.66 5.43 -27.22
CA THR A 44 -4.82 5.21 -26.35
C THR A 44 -5.41 3.84 -26.68
N ARG A 45 -5.52 2.98 -25.67
CA ARG A 45 -6.19 1.69 -25.84
C ARG A 45 -7.70 1.94 -25.76
N LYS A 46 -8.44 1.55 -26.79
CA LYS A 46 -9.92 1.62 -26.82
C LYS A 46 -10.48 0.21 -26.74
N GLU A 47 -11.26 -0.07 -25.71
CA GLU A 47 -12.02 -1.31 -25.58
C GLU A 47 -13.50 -0.98 -25.72
N ARG A 48 -14.17 -1.61 -26.69
CA ARG A 48 -15.60 -1.39 -26.95
C ARG A 48 -16.38 -2.60 -26.49
N PHE A 49 -17.39 -2.37 -25.67
CA PHE A 49 -18.30 -3.37 -25.15
C PHE A 49 -19.69 -3.09 -25.71
N THR A 50 -20.28 -4.09 -26.36
CA THR A 50 -21.68 -4.02 -26.78
C THR A 50 -22.52 -4.75 -25.74
N VAL A 51 -23.41 -4.03 -25.07
CA VAL A 51 -24.25 -4.56 -24.00
C VAL A 51 -25.71 -4.37 -24.39
N LEU A 52 -26.57 -5.33 -24.03
CA LEU A 52 -28.01 -5.18 -24.19
C LEU A 52 -28.53 -4.07 -23.26
N ILE A 53 -29.38 -3.20 -23.78
CA ILE A 53 -29.94 -2.08 -22.99
C ILE A 53 -30.82 -2.61 -21.85
N SER A 54 -31.58 -3.67 -22.10
CA SER A 54 -32.38 -4.35 -21.08
C SER A 54 -32.36 -5.86 -21.32
N PRO A 55 -32.22 -6.68 -20.26
CA PRO A 55 -32.29 -8.13 -20.38
C PRO A 55 -33.69 -8.65 -20.73
N HIS A 56 -34.75 -7.84 -20.59
CA HIS A 56 -36.14 -8.32 -20.68
C HIS A 56 -37.01 -7.56 -21.69
N VAL A 57 -36.97 -6.22 -21.69
CA VAL A 57 -37.93 -5.40 -22.45
C VAL A 57 -37.44 -5.14 -23.88
N ASN A 58 -36.17 -4.75 -24.05
CA ASN A 58 -35.60 -4.36 -25.35
C ASN A 58 -34.43 -5.28 -25.72
N LYS A 59 -34.76 -6.51 -26.16
CA LYS A 59 -33.77 -7.57 -26.43
C LYS A 59 -32.93 -7.36 -27.71
N ASP A 60 -33.39 -6.49 -28.61
CA ASP A 60 -32.68 -6.17 -29.86
C ASP A 60 -31.93 -4.83 -29.79
N ALA A 61 -32.19 -4.03 -28.76
CA ALA A 61 -31.52 -2.74 -28.57
C ALA A 61 -30.18 -2.96 -27.83
N ARG A 62 -29.10 -2.43 -28.41
CA ARG A 62 -27.73 -2.59 -27.91
C ARG A 62 -27.09 -1.22 -27.70
N ASP A 63 -26.53 -1.00 -26.52
CA ASP A 63 -25.65 0.14 -26.25
C ASP A 63 -24.20 -0.25 -26.47
N GLN A 64 -23.42 0.72 -26.96
CA GLN A 64 -21.97 0.58 -27.10
C GLN A 64 -21.27 1.44 -26.06
N TYR A 65 -20.57 0.79 -25.15
CA TYR A 65 -19.71 1.46 -24.17
C TYR A 65 -18.26 1.40 -24.65
N GLU A 66 -17.53 2.52 -24.57
CA GLU A 66 -16.11 2.59 -24.91
C GLU A 66 -15.31 2.97 -23.68
N ILE A 67 -14.40 2.09 -23.24
CA ILE A 67 -13.39 2.42 -22.24
C ILE A 67 -12.12 2.85 -22.97
N ARG A 68 -11.69 4.09 -22.71
CA ARG A 68 -10.41 4.61 -23.19
C ARG A 68 -9.40 4.53 -22.07
N THR A 69 -8.24 3.91 -22.32
CA THR A 69 -7.08 4.00 -21.44
C THR A 69 -6.02 4.83 -22.10
N HIS A 70 -5.87 6.06 -21.61
CA HIS A 70 -4.83 6.98 -22.01
C HIS A 70 -3.53 6.64 -21.29
N LYS A 71 -2.41 6.81 -22.00
CA LYS A 71 -1.08 6.48 -21.51
C LYS A 71 -0.15 7.64 -21.80
N ARG A 72 0.70 7.97 -20.84
CA ARG A 72 1.77 8.96 -20.99
C ARG A 72 3.09 8.36 -20.53
N LEU A 73 4.16 8.75 -21.19
CA LEU A 73 5.52 8.34 -20.88
C LEU A 73 6.34 9.58 -20.57
N VAL A 74 7.01 9.58 -19.42
CA VAL A 74 7.99 10.60 -19.04
C VAL A 74 9.30 9.88 -18.77
N ASP A 75 10.37 10.31 -19.42
CA ASP A 75 11.72 9.80 -19.18
C ASP A 75 12.54 10.89 -18.47
N ILE A 76 13.07 10.62 -17.29
CA ILE A 76 14.04 11.48 -16.60
C ILE A 76 15.42 10.93 -16.96
N VAL A 77 16.25 11.73 -17.63
CA VAL A 77 17.53 11.33 -18.25
C VAL A 77 18.71 11.51 -17.30
N GLU A 78 18.59 12.43 -16.34
CA GLU A 78 19.59 12.69 -15.29
C GLU A 78 18.86 13.07 -13.99
N PRO A 79 18.49 12.11 -13.13
CA PRO A 79 17.85 12.40 -11.85
C PRO A 79 18.85 13.04 -10.86
N THR A 80 18.43 14.10 -10.17
CA THR A 80 19.18 14.72 -9.06
C THR A 80 18.78 14.05 -7.73
N GLU A 81 19.65 13.98 -6.72
CA GLU A 81 19.40 13.31 -5.41
C GLU A 81 18.03 13.71 -4.81
N LYS A 82 17.70 15.01 -4.82
CA LYS A 82 16.41 15.57 -4.35
C LYS A 82 15.16 15.10 -5.09
N THR A 83 15.31 14.51 -6.27
CA THR A 83 14.21 13.94 -7.08
C THR A 83 13.99 12.46 -6.79
N VAL A 84 14.97 11.81 -6.16
CA VAL A 84 14.97 10.38 -5.83
C VAL A 84 14.55 10.15 -4.38
N ASP A 85 14.48 11.21 -3.57
CA ASP A 85 14.04 11.20 -2.17
C ASP A 85 12.53 10.92 -2.04
N VAL A 86 12.16 9.71 -2.41
CA VAL A 86 11.13 8.96 -1.69
C VAL A 86 11.90 8.35 -0.52
N GLU A 87 12.06 9.11 0.57
CA GLU A 87 12.64 8.62 1.83
C GLU A 87 11.90 7.33 2.20
N THR A 88 12.54 6.20 1.93
CA THR A 88 11.94 4.89 2.10
C THR A 88 12.53 4.32 3.37
N MET A 89 12.04 4.81 4.51
CA MET A 89 12.38 4.24 5.81
C MET A 89 12.38 2.71 5.77
N ILE A 90 13.44 2.13 6.31
CA ILE A 90 13.65 0.69 6.38
C ILE A 90 12.43 0.01 7.01
N GLY A 91 12.03 -1.11 6.41
CA GLY A 91 11.08 -1.98 7.06
C GLY A 91 11.67 -2.73 8.24
N LEU A 92 10.97 -2.76 9.37
CA LEU A 92 11.35 -3.57 10.53
C LEU A 92 10.54 -4.88 10.60
N VAL A 93 11.16 -5.90 11.20
CA VAL A 93 10.53 -7.18 11.51
C VAL A 93 10.11 -7.15 12.98
N GLY A 94 8.86 -7.53 13.24
CA GLY A 94 8.30 -7.59 14.58
C GLY A 94 7.51 -8.88 14.81
N LYS A 95 6.99 -9.05 16.01
CA LYS A 95 6.18 -10.20 16.41
C LYS A 95 4.86 -9.71 16.97
N LYS A 96 3.77 -10.29 16.51
CA LYS A 96 2.43 -9.94 17.00
C LYS A 96 2.22 -10.52 18.40
N LEU A 97 2.12 -9.71 19.45
CA LEU A 97 1.84 -10.19 20.81
C LEU A 97 0.35 -10.38 21.09
N GLY A 98 -0.50 -9.53 20.53
CA GLY A 98 -1.93 -9.59 20.79
C GLY A 98 -2.66 -8.31 20.42
N MET A 99 -3.92 -8.22 20.83
CA MET A 99 -4.73 -7.00 20.70
C MET A 99 -5.17 -6.54 22.08
N THR A 100 -5.19 -5.24 22.28
CA THR A 100 -5.73 -4.59 23.48
C THR A 100 -6.49 -3.33 23.03
N ARG A 101 -6.96 -2.54 23.99
CA ARG A 101 -7.53 -1.21 23.74
C ARG A 101 -6.81 -0.18 24.59
N ILE A 102 -6.67 1.03 24.05
CA ILE A 102 -6.19 2.21 24.77
C ILE A 102 -7.34 3.20 24.86
N PHE A 103 -7.47 3.84 26.02
CA PHE A 103 -8.37 4.96 26.21
C PHE A 103 -7.56 6.24 26.02
N THR A 104 -8.01 7.12 25.12
CA THR A 104 -7.47 8.48 25.01
C THR A 104 -7.98 9.35 26.14
N GLU A 105 -7.36 10.50 26.35
CA GLU A 105 -7.78 11.49 27.34
C GLU A 105 -9.21 11.99 27.08
N ASP A 106 -9.63 12.00 25.82
CA ASP A 106 -11.00 12.32 25.37
C ASP A 106 -12.04 11.22 25.68
N GLY A 107 -11.63 10.12 26.32
CA GLY A 107 -12.50 8.98 26.64
C GLY A 107 -12.77 8.03 25.46
N VAL A 108 -12.13 8.23 24.31
CA VAL A 108 -12.30 7.37 23.12
C VAL A 108 -11.52 6.06 23.31
N SER A 109 -12.19 4.93 23.09
CA SER A 109 -11.55 3.60 23.10
C SER A 109 -11.02 3.23 21.72
N ILE A 110 -9.70 3.18 21.56
CA ILE A 110 -9.03 2.79 20.33
C ILE A 110 -8.54 1.32 20.42
N PRO A 111 -9.01 0.41 19.55
CA PRO A 111 -8.48 -0.95 19.50
C PRO A 111 -7.09 -0.94 18.85
N VAL A 112 -6.11 -1.54 19.53
CA VAL A 112 -4.72 -1.57 19.08
C VAL A 112 -4.16 -2.98 19.07
N THR A 113 -3.35 -3.31 18.07
CA THR A 113 -2.50 -4.48 18.04
C THR A 113 -1.14 -4.13 18.63
N VAL A 114 -0.65 -4.96 19.56
CA VAL A 114 0.68 -4.82 20.15
C VAL A 114 1.67 -5.65 19.34
N ILE A 115 2.71 -4.98 18.85
CA ILE A 115 3.81 -5.58 18.09
C ILE A 115 5.09 -5.42 18.90
N GLU A 116 5.75 -6.52 19.21
CA GLU A 116 7.09 -6.54 19.81
C GLU A 116 8.14 -6.51 18.71
N ILE A 117 9.06 -5.56 18.77
CA ILE A 117 10.13 -5.41 17.79
C ILE A 117 11.44 -5.69 18.51
N GLU A 118 11.83 -6.95 18.56
CA GLU A 118 13.16 -7.35 19.05
C GLU A 118 14.25 -6.75 18.14
N ALA A 119 15.45 -6.54 18.69
CA ALA A 119 16.61 -5.96 18.00
C ALA A 119 16.81 -6.51 16.58
N ASN A 120 16.62 -5.64 15.58
CA ASN A 120 16.75 -5.96 14.16
C ASN A 120 18.20 -5.74 13.73
N ARG A 121 18.91 -6.84 13.47
CA ARG A 121 20.35 -6.81 13.16
C ARG A 121 20.59 -7.02 11.67
N VAL A 122 21.41 -6.17 11.07
CA VAL A 122 21.76 -6.27 9.64
C VAL A 122 22.75 -7.42 9.44
N THR A 123 22.36 -8.43 8.67
CA THR A 123 23.20 -9.59 8.36
C THR A 123 24.00 -9.39 7.07
N GLN A 124 23.41 -8.77 6.06
CA GLN A 124 24.05 -8.57 4.77
C GLN A 124 23.49 -7.31 4.10
N VAL A 125 24.38 -6.54 3.49
CA VAL A 125 24.03 -5.45 2.60
C VAL A 125 24.24 -5.95 1.18
N LYS A 126 23.22 -5.81 0.34
CA LYS A 126 23.22 -6.24 -1.07
C LYS A 126 23.35 -5.03 -1.97
N ASP A 127 24.24 -5.17 -2.95
CA ASP A 127 24.60 -4.12 -3.88
C ASP A 127 24.20 -4.47 -5.31
N LEU A 128 24.00 -3.43 -6.13
CA LEU A 128 23.61 -3.58 -7.52
C LEU A 128 24.65 -4.36 -8.34
N ALA A 129 25.95 -4.20 -8.03
CA ALA A 129 27.04 -4.82 -8.77
C ALA A 129 27.14 -6.34 -8.56
N ASN A 130 26.88 -6.83 -7.34
CA ASN A 130 27.03 -8.23 -6.99
C ASN A 130 25.70 -9.01 -7.05
N ASP A 131 24.62 -8.41 -6.54
CA ASP A 131 23.33 -9.09 -6.35
C ASP A 131 22.28 -8.68 -7.40
N GLY A 132 22.53 -7.63 -8.18
CA GLY A 132 21.61 -7.12 -9.21
C GLY A 132 20.45 -6.26 -8.66
N TYR A 133 20.40 -6.03 -7.34
CA TYR A 133 19.47 -5.10 -6.69
C TYR A 133 20.02 -4.62 -5.35
N ARG A 134 19.57 -3.44 -4.89
CA ARG A 134 19.95 -2.87 -3.59
C ARG A 134 18.95 -3.29 -2.51
N ALA A 135 19.44 -3.92 -1.46
CA ALA A 135 18.61 -4.35 -0.32
C ALA A 135 19.44 -4.55 0.94
N VAL A 136 18.80 -4.42 2.10
CA VAL A 136 19.35 -4.85 3.38
C VAL A 136 18.68 -6.13 3.84
N GLN A 137 19.48 -7.09 4.28
CA GLN A 137 19.01 -8.30 4.92
C GLN A 137 19.11 -8.14 6.43
N VAL A 138 18.02 -8.45 7.12
CA VAL A 138 17.85 -8.25 8.57
C VAL A 138 17.43 -9.56 9.22
N THR A 139 17.91 -9.78 10.43
CA THR A 139 17.52 -10.88 11.32
C THR A 139 16.97 -10.33 12.64
N THR A 140 16.04 -11.06 13.25
CA THR A 140 15.47 -10.72 14.57
C THR A 140 15.40 -11.95 15.48
N GLY A 141 15.45 -11.70 16.78
CA GLY A 141 15.40 -12.69 17.86
C GLY A 141 16.58 -13.64 17.93
N SER A 142 16.51 -14.61 18.83
CA SER A 142 17.58 -15.61 19.01
C SER A 142 17.10 -17.02 18.66
N LYS A 143 18.01 -17.80 18.08
CA LYS A 143 17.84 -19.22 17.75
C LYS A 143 18.96 -20.01 18.43
N LYS A 144 18.59 -21.00 19.25
CA LYS A 144 19.55 -21.86 19.96
C LYS A 144 20.52 -22.50 18.96
N ALA A 145 21.81 -22.53 19.30
CA ALA A 145 22.89 -23.04 18.44
C ALA A 145 22.58 -24.44 17.84
N ASN A 146 22.03 -25.35 18.65
CA ASN A 146 21.69 -26.71 18.21
C ASN A 146 20.58 -26.78 17.14
N ARG A 147 19.84 -25.69 16.92
CA ARG A 147 18.80 -25.59 15.87
C ARG A 147 19.28 -24.82 14.64
N VAL A 148 20.47 -24.23 14.68
CA VAL A 148 21.05 -23.48 13.57
C VAL A 148 21.81 -24.45 12.69
N THR A 149 21.53 -24.41 11.38
CA THR A 149 22.28 -25.26 10.44
C THR A 149 23.68 -24.70 10.21
N LYS A 150 24.65 -25.56 9.86
CA LYS A 150 26.04 -25.14 9.64
C LYS A 150 26.19 -23.98 8.62
N PRO A 151 25.45 -23.94 7.49
CA PRO A 151 25.48 -22.80 6.57
C PRO A 151 24.96 -21.51 7.18
N GLU A 152 23.83 -21.56 7.91
CA GLU A 152 23.28 -20.40 8.63
C GLU A 152 24.29 -19.86 9.64
N ALA A 153 24.94 -20.75 10.41
CA ALA A 153 25.94 -20.36 11.40
C ALA A 153 27.13 -19.62 10.78
N GLY A 154 27.63 -20.10 9.62
CA GLY A 154 28.69 -19.41 8.88
C GLY A 154 28.26 -18.03 8.37
N HIS A 155 27.02 -17.90 7.91
CA HIS A 155 26.46 -16.63 7.44
C HIS A 155 26.37 -15.59 8.57
N PHE A 156 25.84 -15.98 9.72
CA PHE A 156 25.75 -15.10 10.90
C PHE A 156 27.13 -14.76 11.47
N ALA A 157 28.07 -15.72 11.48
CA ALA A 157 29.44 -15.49 11.94
C ALA A 157 30.19 -14.48 11.05
N LYS A 158 29.99 -14.52 9.72
CA LYS A 158 30.58 -13.54 8.80
C LYS A 158 30.12 -12.11 9.10
N ALA A 159 28.86 -11.96 9.49
CA ALA A 159 28.26 -10.67 9.83
C ALA A 159 28.51 -10.23 11.29
N GLY A 160 29.10 -11.09 12.13
CA GLY A 160 29.34 -10.79 13.54
C GLY A 160 28.07 -10.68 14.40
N VAL A 161 26.96 -11.29 13.96
CA VAL A 161 25.66 -11.20 14.63
C VAL A 161 25.21 -12.55 15.18
N GLU A 162 24.42 -12.54 16.24
CA GLU A 162 23.84 -13.77 16.78
C GLU A 162 22.76 -14.33 15.83
N ALA A 163 22.67 -15.67 15.79
CA ALA A 163 21.73 -16.37 14.93
C ALA A 163 20.28 -16.06 15.32
N GLY A 164 19.52 -15.51 14.38
CA GLY A 164 18.12 -15.17 14.58
C GLY A 164 17.13 -16.19 14.05
N ARG A 165 15.84 -15.89 14.23
CA ARG A 165 14.73 -16.80 13.92
C ARG A 165 14.49 -16.93 12.41
N GLY A 166 14.93 -15.95 11.62
CA GLY A 166 14.76 -15.91 10.17
C GLY A 166 15.55 -14.77 9.54
N LEU A 167 15.53 -14.73 8.21
CA LEU A 167 16.17 -13.70 7.41
C LEU A 167 15.11 -13.02 6.55
N TRP A 168 15.10 -11.69 6.56
CA TRP A 168 14.17 -10.89 5.77
C TRP A 168 14.92 -9.83 4.98
N GLU A 169 14.43 -9.52 3.79
CA GLU A 169 15.04 -8.52 2.92
C GLU A 169 14.12 -7.31 2.71
N PHE A 170 14.71 -6.14 2.86
CA PHE A 170 14.10 -4.85 2.62
C PHE A 170 14.85 -4.17 1.49
N ARG A 171 14.09 -3.68 0.50
CA ARG A 171 14.69 -2.93 -0.62
C ARG A 171 15.01 -1.53 -0.12
N LEU A 172 16.20 -1.05 -0.46
CA LEU A 172 16.67 0.29 -0.12
C LEU A 172 16.43 1.22 -1.31
N ALA A 173 16.10 2.48 -1.01
CA ALA A 173 16.15 3.56 -1.98
C ALA A 173 17.60 4.01 -2.23
N GLU A 174 17.82 4.84 -3.25
CA GLU A 174 19.14 5.43 -3.49
C GLU A 174 19.46 6.44 -2.38
N GLY A 175 20.56 6.24 -1.64
CA GLY A 175 21.04 7.16 -0.60
C GLY A 175 21.20 6.55 0.79
N GLU A 176 20.51 5.45 1.09
CA GLU A 176 20.57 4.81 2.42
C GLU A 176 21.71 3.80 2.53
N GLU A 177 22.69 4.06 3.40
CA GLU A 177 23.80 3.18 3.67
C GLU A 177 23.67 2.51 5.05
N PHE A 178 23.75 1.19 5.06
CA PHE A 178 23.77 0.39 6.28
C PHE A 178 25.08 -0.36 6.38
N THR A 179 25.51 -0.60 7.62
CA THR A 179 26.68 -1.42 7.89
C THR A 179 26.24 -2.80 8.41
N THR A 180 26.99 -3.84 8.06
CA THR A 180 26.75 -5.18 8.60
C THR A 180 26.98 -5.18 10.11
N GLY A 181 26.07 -5.79 10.87
CA GLY A 181 26.11 -5.81 12.33
C GLY A 181 25.39 -4.63 13.00
N GLN A 182 24.94 -3.62 12.24
CA GLN A 182 24.14 -2.53 12.78
C GLN A 182 22.84 -3.05 13.38
N ASN A 183 22.50 -2.53 14.56
CA ASN A 183 21.24 -2.79 15.23
C ASN A 183 20.26 -1.65 14.95
N ILE A 184 19.01 -2.00 14.64
CA ILE A 184 17.95 -1.07 14.30
C ILE A 184 16.85 -1.19 15.37
N SER A 185 16.61 -0.10 16.10
CA SER A 185 15.66 -0.01 17.22
C SER A 185 14.27 0.45 16.77
N VAL A 186 13.30 0.36 17.70
CA VAL A 186 11.90 0.79 17.49
C VAL A 186 11.75 2.30 17.39
N GLU A 187 12.73 3.05 17.89
CA GLU A 187 12.72 4.52 17.99
C GLU A 187 12.55 5.19 16.62
N ILE A 188 12.93 4.50 15.55
CA ILE A 188 12.70 4.91 14.17
C ILE A 188 11.20 5.20 13.90
N PHE A 189 10.28 4.55 14.61
CA PHE A 189 8.84 4.80 14.45
C PHE A 189 8.28 5.94 15.33
N ALA A 190 9.11 6.65 16.11
CA ALA A 190 8.61 7.70 17.00
C ALA A 190 7.97 8.87 16.23
N GLU A 191 8.48 9.19 15.05
CA GLU A 191 7.98 10.29 14.20
C GLU A 191 7.02 9.79 13.11
N VAL A 192 6.81 8.47 13.00
CA VAL A 192 6.01 7.85 11.94
C VAL A 192 4.54 7.78 12.35
N LYS A 193 3.67 8.45 11.58
CA LYS A 193 2.23 8.46 11.85
C LYS A 193 1.51 7.19 11.40
N LYS A 194 1.90 6.60 10.25
CA LYS A 194 1.19 5.49 9.62
C LYS A 194 2.15 4.41 9.14
N VAL A 195 1.75 3.15 9.28
CA VAL A 195 2.56 2.00 8.88
C VAL A 195 1.76 0.99 8.06
N ASP A 196 2.43 0.40 7.07
CA ASP A 196 1.97 -0.76 6.33
C ASP A 196 2.52 -2.02 6.99
N VAL A 197 1.64 -2.92 7.42
CA VAL A 197 2.02 -4.16 8.11
C VAL A 197 1.79 -5.36 7.19
N THR A 198 2.87 -6.07 6.87
CA THR A 198 2.84 -7.31 6.09
C THR A 198 3.02 -8.52 6.99
N GLY A 199 2.21 -9.56 6.81
CA GLY A 199 2.35 -10.82 7.53
C GLY A 199 1.70 -12.00 6.82
N THR A 200 1.92 -13.20 7.32
CA THR A 200 1.23 -14.40 6.84
C THR A 200 -0.14 -14.50 7.50
N SER A 201 -1.21 -14.57 6.71
CA SER A 201 -2.58 -14.67 7.19
C SER A 201 -2.85 -16.00 7.90
N LYS A 202 -3.81 -16.02 8.82
CA LYS A 202 -4.23 -17.25 9.52
C LYS A 202 -4.77 -18.28 8.52
N GLY A 203 -4.16 -19.46 8.46
CA GLY A 203 -4.66 -20.60 7.68
C GLY A 203 -6.04 -21.06 8.17
N LYS A 204 -6.93 -21.38 7.22
CA LYS A 204 -8.28 -21.90 7.47
C LYS A 204 -8.52 -23.27 6.82
N GLY A 205 -7.46 -23.91 6.30
CA GLY A 205 -7.51 -25.20 5.63
C GLY A 205 -8.26 -25.16 4.29
N PHE A 206 -8.81 -26.30 3.87
CA PHE A 206 -9.65 -26.38 2.67
C PHE A 206 -11.02 -25.74 2.94
N ALA A 207 -11.27 -24.57 2.32
CA ALA A 207 -12.50 -23.83 2.48
C ALA A 207 -13.44 -24.02 1.29
N GLY A 208 -14.72 -24.26 1.59
CA GLY A 208 -15.79 -24.23 0.59
C GLY A 208 -16.02 -22.84 0.00
N THR A 209 -16.77 -22.75 -1.10
CA THR A 209 -17.00 -21.50 -1.85
C THR A 209 -17.68 -20.41 -1.04
N VAL A 210 -18.59 -20.77 -0.14
CA VAL A 210 -19.25 -19.80 0.75
C VAL A 210 -18.23 -19.10 1.67
N LYS A 211 -17.35 -19.86 2.34
CA LYS A 211 -16.36 -19.28 3.27
C LYS A 211 -15.21 -18.57 2.55
N ARG A 212 -14.84 -19.07 1.36
CA ARG A 212 -13.70 -18.54 0.58
C ARG A 212 -14.05 -17.29 -0.21
N TRP A 213 -15.27 -17.20 -0.74
CA TRP A 213 -15.68 -16.16 -1.69
C TRP A 213 -16.98 -15.45 -1.31
N ASN A 214 -17.56 -15.73 -0.14
CA ASN A 214 -18.85 -15.19 0.31
C ASN A 214 -19.99 -15.46 -0.70
N PHE A 215 -19.98 -16.64 -1.32
CA PHE A 215 -21.09 -17.06 -2.21
C PHE A 215 -22.40 -17.18 -1.43
N ARG A 216 -23.52 -16.80 -2.07
CA ARG A 216 -24.85 -17.07 -1.54
C ARG A 216 -25.12 -18.59 -1.55
N THR A 217 -25.83 -19.06 -0.54
CA THR A 217 -26.34 -20.44 -0.48
C THR A 217 -27.63 -20.55 -1.28
N GLN A 218 -28.02 -21.79 -1.61
CA GLN A 218 -29.35 -22.06 -2.16
C GLN A 218 -30.38 -22.19 -1.04
N ASP A 219 -31.65 -22.33 -1.41
CA ASP A 219 -32.76 -22.50 -0.46
C ASP A 219 -32.56 -23.71 0.45
N ALA A 220 -32.98 -23.59 1.70
CA ALA A 220 -32.81 -24.65 2.69
C ALA A 220 -33.97 -25.66 2.67
N THR A 221 -35.22 -25.18 2.57
CA THR A 221 -36.43 -25.95 2.87
C THR A 221 -37.31 -26.27 1.66
N HIS A 222 -37.26 -25.47 0.61
CA HIS A 222 -38.18 -25.58 -0.53
C HIS A 222 -37.66 -26.53 -1.63
N GLY A 223 -37.67 -27.83 -1.34
CA GLY A 223 -37.40 -28.89 -2.33
C GLY A 223 -35.95 -29.00 -2.78
N ASN A 224 -35.00 -28.32 -2.13
CA ASN A 224 -33.59 -28.44 -2.42
C ASN A 224 -33.05 -29.81 -1.96
N SER A 225 -32.50 -30.59 -2.90
CA SER A 225 -31.88 -31.87 -2.61
C SER A 225 -30.35 -31.74 -2.55
N LEU A 226 -29.80 -31.76 -1.32
CA LEU A 226 -28.36 -31.81 -1.00
C LEU A 226 -27.50 -30.66 -1.53
N SER A 227 -28.11 -29.63 -2.14
CA SER A 227 -27.40 -28.55 -2.84
C SER A 227 -27.43 -27.22 -2.09
N HIS A 228 -27.59 -27.24 -0.77
CA HIS A 228 -27.72 -26.02 0.03
C HIS A 228 -26.49 -25.10 -0.05
N ARG A 229 -25.28 -25.66 -0.10
CA ARG A 229 -24.01 -24.89 -0.06
C ARG A 229 -23.08 -25.16 -1.25
N VAL A 230 -23.61 -25.72 -2.34
CA VAL A 230 -22.84 -25.97 -3.56
C VAL A 230 -22.58 -24.67 -4.32
N PRO A 231 -21.51 -24.56 -5.13
CA PRO A 231 -21.17 -23.34 -5.86
C PRO A 231 -22.14 -22.97 -6.98
N GLY A 232 -23.09 -23.83 -7.34
CA GLY A 232 -23.95 -23.68 -8.50
C GLY A 232 -23.19 -23.94 -9.81
N SER A 233 -23.65 -23.33 -10.90
CA SER A 233 -23.07 -23.54 -12.22
C SER A 233 -21.65 -22.97 -12.34
N ILE A 234 -20.73 -23.78 -12.88
CA ILE A 234 -19.31 -23.44 -13.07
C ILE A 234 -18.98 -22.97 -14.50
N GLY A 235 -19.90 -23.12 -15.46
CA GLY A 235 -19.69 -22.80 -16.87
C GLY A 235 -20.95 -22.90 -17.74
N GLN A 236 -20.81 -22.52 -19.00
CA GLN A 236 -21.83 -22.70 -20.05
C GLN A 236 -21.64 -24.06 -20.74
N ASN A 237 -22.64 -24.52 -21.50
CA ASN A 237 -22.59 -25.77 -22.25
C ASN A 237 -21.69 -25.67 -23.51
N GLN A 238 -22.27 -25.57 -24.72
CA GLN A 238 -21.51 -25.74 -25.98
C GLN A 238 -20.44 -24.68 -26.23
N THR A 239 -20.74 -23.40 -25.95
CA THR A 239 -19.79 -22.29 -26.11
C THR A 239 -19.62 -21.63 -24.75
N PRO A 240 -18.43 -21.65 -24.11
CA PRO A 240 -17.11 -22.02 -24.62
C PRO A 240 -16.68 -23.50 -24.38
N GLY A 241 -17.55 -24.38 -23.87
CA GLY A 241 -17.21 -25.80 -23.67
C GLY A 241 -16.14 -26.07 -22.61
N LYS A 242 -15.83 -25.09 -21.75
CA LYS A 242 -14.80 -25.20 -20.71
C LYS A 242 -15.06 -24.27 -19.53
N VAL A 243 -14.45 -24.58 -18.39
CA VAL A 243 -14.38 -23.67 -17.24
C VAL A 243 -13.21 -22.71 -17.46
N PHE A 244 -13.46 -21.41 -17.28
CA PHE A 244 -12.42 -20.39 -17.41
C PHE A 244 -11.38 -20.48 -16.28
N LYS A 245 -10.12 -20.17 -16.60
CA LYS A 245 -9.05 -20.04 -15.59
C LYS A 245 -9.39 -18.92 -14.60
N GLY A 246 -9.07 -19.13 -13.33
CA GLY A 246 -9.40 -18.18 -12.26
C GLY A 246 -10.86 -18.22 -11.79
N LYS A 247 -11.67 -19.20 -12.25
CA LYS A 247 -13.03 -19.40 -11.74
C LYS A 247 -12.98 -19.64 -10.22
N LYS A 248 -13.78 -18.88 -9.49
CA LYS A 248 -13.91 -18.99 -8.03
C LYS A 248 -14.45 -20.37 -7.64
N MET A 249 -13.63 -21.15 -6.95
CA MET A 249 -13.95 -22.50 -6.47
C MET A 249 -13.44 -22.70 -5.04
N ALA A 250 -13.82 -23.83 -4.43
CA ALA A 250 -13.29 -24.26 -3.15
C ALA A 250 -11.76 -24.48 -3.23
N GLY A 251 -11.09 -24.44 -2.09
CA GLY A 251 -9.64 -24.65 -2.02
C GLY A 251 -9.04 -24.12 -0.72
N HIS A 252 -7.72 -24.20 -0.61
CA HIS A 252 -6.99 -23.68 0.55
C HIS A 252 -7.27 -22.18 0.74
N LEU A 253 -7.49 -21.76 1.98
CA LEU A 253 -7.76 -20.37 2.35
C LEU A 253 -6.87 -19.95 3.52
N GLY A 254 -6.20 -18.81 3.36
CA GLY A 254 -5.22 -18.31 4.34
C GLY A 254 -3.84 -18.92 4.11
N ASP A 255 -2.93 -18.68 5.05
CA ASP A 255 -1.49 -18.97 4.91
C ASP A 255 -0.83 -18.24 3.73
N GLU A 256 -1.45 -17.15 3.29
CA GLU A 256 -0.94 -16.28 2.24
C GLU A 256 -0.38 -15.00 2.85
N ARG A 257 0.64 -14.44 2.20
CA ARG A 257 1.22 -13.15 2.57
C ARG A 257 0.23 -12.02 2.23
N VAL A 258 -0.21 -11.30 3.25
CA VAL A 258 -1.16 -10.19 3.14
C VAL A 258 -0.54 -8.94 3.75
N THR A 259 -0.85 -7.79 3.16
CA THR A 259 -0.45 -6.47 3.69
C THR A 259 -1.70 -5.71 4.05
N VAL A 260 -1.74 -5.17 5.26
CA VAL A 260 -2.75 -4.18 5.68
C VAL A 260 -2.05 -2.83 5.70
N GLN A 261 -2.60 -1.89 4.96
CA GLN A 261 -1.98 -0.61 4.70
C GLN A 261 -2.58 0.50 5.55
N SER A 262 -1.88 1.64 5.68
CA SER A 262 -2.40 2.85 6.33
C SER A 262 -2.85 2.62 7.79
N LEU A 263 -2.09 1.88 8.59
CA LEU A 263 -2.44 1.70 10.00
C LEU A 263 -1.80 2.78 10.86
N ASP A 264 -2.60 3.48 11.66
CA ASP A 264 -2.12 4.56 12.52
C ASP A 264 -1.24 4.01 13.66
N VAL A 265 -0.09 4.64 13.90
CA VAL A 265 0.75 4.37 15.07
C VAL A 265 0.19 5.18 16.25
N VAL A 266 -0.26 4.49 17.30
CA VAL A 266 -0.90 5.14 18.45
C VAL A 266 0.14 5.47 19.52
N ARG A 267 1.09 4.56 19.74
CA ARG A 267 2.13 4.73 20.76
C ARG A 267 3.33 3.88 20.44
N VAL A 268 4.51 4.44 20.68
CA VAL A 268 5.79 3.74 20.67
C VAL A 268 6.31 3.67 22.10
N ASP A 269 6.72 2.49 22.54
CA ASP A 269 7.36 2.26 23.84
C ASP A 269 8.75 1.67 23.59
N ALA A 270 9.77 2.53 23.63
CA ALA A 270 11.15 2.16 23.36
C ALA A 270 11.76 1.27 24.46
N GLU A 271 11.37 1.47 25.72
CA GLU A 271 11.88 0.69 26.86
C GLU A 271 11.49 -0.79 26.73
N ARG A 272 10.25 -1.04 26.30
CA ARG A 272 9.71 -2.40 26.14
C ARG A 272 9.81 -2.91 24.70
N ASN A 273 10.35 -2.12 23.78
CA ASN A 273 10.39 -2.39 22.35
C ASN A 273 9.02 -2.74 21.76
N LEU A 274 7.97 -2.01 22.16
CA LEU A 274 6.61 -2.23 21.70
C LEU A 274 6.15 -1.12 20.75
N LEU A 275 5.53 -1.54 19.66
CA LEU A 275 4.82 -0.67 18.72
C LEU A 275 3.32 -0.98 18.80
N LEU A 276 2.52 0.04 19.09
CA LEU A 276 1.07 -0.09 19.20
C LEU A 276 0.42 0.53 17.98
N VAL A 277 -0.19 -0.32 17.18
CA VAL A 277 -0.80 0.04 15.89
C VAL A 277 -2.31 -0.09 15.99
N LYS A 278 -3.05 0.90 15.52
CA LYS A 278 -4.51 0.90 15.51
C LYS A 278 -5.05 -0.20 14.58
N GLY A 279 -6.05 -0.94 15.07
CA GLY A 279 -6.75 -1.95 14.28
C GLY A 279 -6.07 -3.31 14.23
N ALA A 280 -6.44 -4.10 13.22
CA ALA A 280 -6.07 -5.50 13.10
C ALA A 280 -4.92 -5.74 12.12
N VAL A 281 -3.96 -6.54 12.56
CA VAL A 281 -2.79 -6.93 11.76
C VAL A 281 -2.91 -8.39 11.28
N PRO A 282 -2.42 -8.75 10.07
CA PRO A 282 -2.45 -10.12 9.58
C PRO A 282 -1.68 -11.09 10.49
N GLY A 283 -2.17 -12.33 10.56
CA GLY A 283 -1.48 -13.42 11.24
C GLY A 283 -1.95 -13.72 12.67
N ALA A 284 -1.45 -14.84 13.17
CA ALA A 284 -1.70 -15.34 14.52
C ALA A 284 -0.81 -14.65 15.56
N THR A 285 -1.25 -14.69 16.81
CA THR A 285 -0.44 -14.28 17.96
C THR A 285 0.84 -15.12 18.00
N GLY A 286 1.97 -14.47 18.22
CA GLY A 286 3.30 -15.07 18.17
C GLY A 286 3.89 -15.22 16.77
N GLY A 287 3.13 -14.91 15.71
CA GLY A 287 3.61 -14.91 14.34
C GLY A 287 4.56 -13.74 14.06
N ASN A 288 5.59 -13.98 13.26
CA ASN A 288 6.48 -12.94 12.78
C ASN A 288 5.73 -12.05 11.76
N LEU A 289 5.72 -10.76 12.02
CA LEU A 289 5.27 -9.71 11.12
C LEU A 289 6.47 -9.24 10.32
N ILE A 290 6.33 -9.30 9.01
CA ILE A 290 7.44 -9.41 8.08
C ILE A 290 7.94 -8.03 7.63
N LYS A 291 7.04 -7.05 7.49
CA LYS A 291 7.42 -5.68 7.08
C LYS A 291 6.52 -4.66 7.74
N LEU A 292 7.12 -3.71 8.43
CA LEU A 292 6.52 -2.43 8.82
C LEU A 292 7.10 -1.37 7.90
N LYS A 293 6.42 -1.00 6.82
CA LYS A 293 6.90 0.06 5.92
C LYS A 293 6.20 1.36 6.29
N ASP A 294 6.90 2.48 6.31
CA ASP A 294 6.21 3.76 6.28
C ASP A 294 5.39 3.88 4.98
N MET A 295 4.21 4.46 5.11
CA MET A 295 3.38 4.80 3.97
C MET A 295 3.55 6.29 3.69
N ALA A 296 4.31 6.62 2.66
CA ALA A 296 4.42 7.97 2.10
C ALA A 296 3.12 8.40 1.40
N LEU A 297 2.03 8.50 2.15
CA LEU A 297 0.73 9.01 1.70
C LEU A 297 0.12 9.88 2.80
N GLU A 298 0.47 11.17 2.70
CA GLU A 298 -0.01 12.30 3.51
C GLU A 298 -1.53 12.49 3.36
N ASP A 299 -2.23 12.89 4.43
CA ASP A 299 -3.60 13.39 4.30
C ASP A 299 -3.55 14.81 3.69
N VAL A 300 -4.11 15.00 2.49
CA VAL A 300 -4.04 16.26 1.74
C VAL A 300 -5.39 16.98 1.80
N LEU A 301 -5.42 18.17 2.39
CA LEU A 301 -6.56 19.09 2.28
C LEU A 301 -6.28 20.08 1.16
N ILE A 302 -7.17 20.15 0.18
CA ILE A 302 -7.14 21.17 -0.87
C ILE A 302 -8.16 22.25 -0.52
N VAL A 303 -7.69 23.49 -0.32
CA VAL A 303 -8.52 24.66 -0.03
C VAL A 303 -8.64 25.53 -1.27
N THR A 304 -9.87 25.70 -1.75
CA THR A 304 -10.20 26.49 -2.93
C THR A 304 -11.04 27.70 -2.56
N GLY A 305 -10.80 28.85 -3.20
CA GLY A 305 -11.58 30.06 -2.96
C GLY A 305 -13.01 29.99 -3.55
N GLU A 306 -13.22 29.14 -4.54
CA GLU A 306 -14.55 28.73 -5.05
C GLU A 306 -14.53 27.23 -5.31
N LEU A 307 -15.57 26.52 -4.87
CA LEU A 307 -15.62 25.06 -4.99
C LEU A 307 -16.03 24.63 -6.41
N ASP A 308 -15.06 24.22 -7.23
CA ASP A 308 -15.35 23.58 -8.53
C ASP A 308 -15.92 22.16 -8.29
N GLU A 309 -17.16 21.93 -8.73
CA GLU A 309 -17.84 20.63 -8.62
C GLU A 309 -17.02 19.48 -9.23
N ASN A 310 -16.25 19.74 -10.29
CA ASN A 310 -15.42 18.72 -10.93
C ASN A 310 -14.23 18.32 -10.05
N LEU A 311 -13.62 19.29 -9.38
CA LEU A 311 -12.52 19.05 -8.45
C LEU A 311 -13.02 18.28 -7.23
N PHE A 312 -14.18 18.65 -6.69
CA PHE A 312 -14.83 17.94 -5.58
C PHE A 312 -15.16 16.49 -5.95
N LEU A 313 -15.74 16.25 -7.14
CA LEU A 313 -16.08 14.90 -7.61
C LEU A 313 -14.83 14.05 -7.93
N ALA A 314 -13.76 14.66 -8.42
CA ALA A 314 -12.48 13.99 -8.64
C ALA A 314 -11.84 13.58 -7.31
N ALA A 315 -11.82 14.48 -6.33
CA ALA A 315 -11.27 14.22 -5.00
C ALA A 315 -12.06 13.17 -4.22
N ARG A 316 -13.39 13.09 -4.38
CA ARG A 316 -14.23 12.07 -3.70
C ARG A 316 -13.78 10.63 -3.96
N ASN A 317 -13.17 10.37 -5.11
CA ASN A 317 -12.67 9.03 -5.48
C ASN A 317 -11.19 8.82 -5.13
N LEU A 318 -10.50 9.86 -4.67
CA LEU A 318 -9.13 9.81 -4.20
C LEU A 318 -9.11 9.50 -2.71
N TYR A 319 -8.21 8.61 -2.31
CA TYR A 319 -8.06 8.22 -0.92
C TYR A 319 -7.33 9.33 -0.16
N LYS A 320 -7.93 9.86 0.93
CA LYS A 320 -7.35 10.88 1.84
C LYS A 320 -7.10 12.26 1.22
N VAL A 321 -7.82 12.61 0.15
CA VAL A 321 -7.88 13.98 -0.40
C VAL A 321 -9.24 14.56 -0.05
N ASP A 322 -9.27 15.59 0.80
CA ASP A 322 -10.48 16.36 1.09
C ASP A 322 -10.39 17.71 0.36
N VAL A 323 -11.49 18.15 -0.26
CA VAL A 323 -11.55 19.45 -0.95
C VAL A 323 -12.61 20.28 -0.25
N ARG A 324 -12.21 21.46 0.24
CA ARG A 324 -13.11 22.36 0.95
C ARG A 324 -12.98 23.78 0.43
N ASP A 325 -14.10 24.48 0.50
CA ASP A 325 -14.18 25.92 0.26
C ASP A 325 -13.65 26.67 1.49
N VAL A 326 -12.97 27.80 1.29
CA VAL A 326 -12.52 28.71 2.35
C VAL A 326 -13.69 29.10 3.27
N ALA A 327 -14.87 29.33 2.72
CA ALA A 327 -16.05 29.73 3.51
C ALA A 327 -16.49 28.68 4.54
N GLY A 328 -16.10 27.42 4.36
CA GLY A 328 -16.46 26.30 5.23
C GLY A 328 -15.37 25.86 6.21
N ILE A 329 -14.26 26.60 6.33
CA ILE A 329 -13.08 26.19 7.09
C ILE A 329 -12.78 27.18 8.21
N ASP A 330 -12.58 26.66 9.42
CA ASP A 330 -11.91 27.40 10.50
C ASP A 330 -10.40 27.35 10.26
N PRO A 331 -9.69 28.49 10.13
CA PRO A 331 -8.24 28.53 9.93
C PRO A 331 -7.44 27.72 10.96
N VAL A 332 -7.93 27.59 12.20
CA VAL A 332 -7.27 26.77 13.24
C VAL A 332 -7.34 25.28 12.92
N SER A 333 -8.39 24.83 12.22
CA SER A 333 -8.58 23.42 11.83
C SER A 333 -7.59 22.96 10.75
N LEU A 334 -6.91 23.88 10.05
CA LEU A 334 -5.87 23.59 9.05
C LEU A 334 -4.65 22.89 9.66
N ILE A 335 -4.37 23.11 10.95
CA ILE A 335 -3.25 22.49 11.69
C ILE A 335 -3.43 20.98 11.81
N ALA A 336 -4.66 20.47 11.72
CA ALA A 336 -4.95 19.04 11.84
C ALA A 336 -4.56 18.21 10.59
N PHE A 337 -4.22 18.85 9.47
CA PHE A 337 -3.89 18.17 8.21
C PHE A 337 -2.37 18.12 7.99
N ASP A 338 -1.87 16.99 7.48
CA ASP A 338 -0.44 16.79 7.21
C ASP A 338 0.06 17.73 6.09
N LYS A 339 -0.80 18.01 5.11
CA LYS A 339 -0.50 18.90 4.00
C LYS A 339 -1.73 19.66 3.55
N VAL A 340 -1.63 20.98 3.58
CA VAL A 340 -2.67 21.89 3.09
C VAL A 340 -2.18 22.50 1.78
N VAL A 341 -2.92 22.24 0.70
CA VAL A 341 -2.68 22.84 -0.62
C VAL A 341 -3.75 23.90 -0.84
N MET A 342 -3.35 25.16 -0.93
CA MET A 342 -4.27 26.27 -1.09
C MET A 342 -4.10 26.89 -2.48
N THR A 343 -5.22 27.22 -3.13
CA THR A 343 -5.18 28.09 -4.32
C THR A 343 -4.74 29.50 -3.93
N ALA A 344 -4.12 30.24 -4.86
CA ALA A 344 -3.63 31.60 -4.58
C ALA A 344 -4.74 32.55 -4.07
N ASP A 345 -5.96 32.36 -4.55
CA ASP A 345 -7.13 33.12 -4.10
C ASP A 345 -7.57 32.71 -2.69
N ALA A 346 -7.51 31.41 -2.38
CA ALA A 346 -7.79 30.91 -1.03
C ALA A 346 -6.79 31.39 0.02
N VAL A 347 -5.51 31.53 -0.35
CA VAL A 347 -4.48 32.06 0.57
C VAL A 347 -4.84 33.48 1.02
N LYS A 348 -5.21 34.35 0.09
CA LYS A 348 -5.59 35.74 0.41
C LYS A 348 -6.81 35.81 1.32
N GLN A 349 -7.83 35.00 1.05
CA GLN A 349 -9.05 34.96 1.85
C GLN A 349 -8.78 34.43 3.28
N VAL A 350 -7.92 33.42 3.43
CA VAL A 350 -7.55 32.91 4.75
C VAL A 350 -6.65 33.89 5.52
N GLU A 351 -5.77 34.61 4.84
CA GLU A 351 -5.00 35.71 5.45
C GLU A 351 -5.92 36.83 5.96
N GLU A 352 -6.97 37.19 5.21
CA GLU A 352 -7.99 38.15 5.65
C GLU A 352 -8.84 37.65 6.82
N MET A 353 -9.08 36.34 6.93
CA MET A 353 -9.79 35.74 8.08
C MET A 353 -8.94 35.66 9.35
N LEU A 354 -7.62 35.64 9.22
CA LEU A 354 -6.67 35.57 10.32
C LEU A 354 -6.23 36.95 10.85
N ALA A 355 -6.39 37.99 10.03
CA ALA A 355 -6.17 39.39 10.38
C ALA A 355 -7.35 39.95 11.21
#